data_AF-A0A6S6TTE4-F1
#
_entry.id   AF-A0A6S6TTE4-F1
#
_cell.length_a   1.000
_cell.length_b   1.000
_cell.length_c   1.000
_cell.angle_alpha   90.00
_cell.angle_beta   90.00
_cell.angle_gamma   90.00
#
_symmetry.space_group_name_H-M   'P 1'
#
loop_
_entity.id
_entity.type
_entity.pdbx_description
1 polymer ?
#
loop_
_entity_poly.entity_id
_entity_poly.type
_entity_poly.pdbx_seq_one_letter_code
_entity_poly.pdbx_strand_id
1 'polypeptide(L)'
;MMVLAIYTAIFIVSFFVVRFIIKGIRGVRKDYTSLKTVTFGDESAVKPDRWASILSVLTIFLLWGAFTGSKWVPVHAPGPFVGDTSFTYTAENKEGAKDDATVYVRVSKVDVEVEDITAEPGDGFAKDDVAMIGAWRSKLILTDKNDEVTRKEGSQIVAINGQAIAPGGSVQVNDGRVALTAKGSINFTPDKGMQMEPIWLPSPEAVVSRVGDITKNGYQNFTLMEHLFWSIYRVILGFVLGALVGIPLGYAMGL
;
A
#
# COMPACT_ATOMS: atom_id res chain seq x y z
N MET A 1 6.87 4.16 12.84
CA MET A 1 7.91 3.56 13.72
C MET A 1 7.92 2.04 13.69
N MET A 2 6.76 1.36 13.78
CA MET A 2 6.70 -0.11 13.79
C MET A 2 7.31 -0.79 12.54
N VAL A 3 7.00 -0.31 11.33
CA VAL A 3 7.55 -0.89 10.08
C VAL A 3 9.09 -0.78 10.02
N LEU A 4 9.63 0.37 10.42
CA LEU A 4 11.09 0.58 10.50
C LEU A 4 11.75 -0.35 11.53
N ALA A 5 11.08 -0.57 12.66
CA ALA A 5 11.56 -1.49 13.70
C ALA A 5 11.58 -2.94 13.18
N ILE A 6 10.53 -3.39 12.49
CA ILE A 6 10.48 -4.73 11.86
C ILE A 6 11.61 -4.89 10.84
N TYR A 7 11.79 -3.90 9.95
CA TYR A 7 12.87 -3.90 8.97
C TYR A 7 14.24 -4.04 9.66
N THR A 8 14.51 -3.17 10.64
CA THR A 8 15.79 -3.17 11.38
C THR A 8 16.02 -4.50 12.10
N ALA A 9 14.99 -5.05 12.73
CA ALA A 9 15.06 -6.35 13.40
C ALA A 9 15.42 -7.47 12.43
N ILE A 10 14.82 -7.51 11.24
CA ILE A 10 15.14 -8.54 10.23
C ILE A 10 16.59 -8.44 9.78
N PHE A 11 17.13 -7.23 9.58
CA PHE A 11 18.52 -7.05 9.19
C PHE A 11 19.51 -7.40 10.32
N ILE A 12 19.18 -7.08 11.56
CA ILE A 12 19.95 -7.51 12.73
C ILE A 12 19.98 -9.04 12.80
N VAL A 13 18.83 -9.70 12.71
CA VAL A 13 18.76 -11.18 12.72
C VAL A 13 19.56 -11.77 11.56
N SER A 14 19.40 -11.21 10.35
CA SER A 14 20.15 -11.66 9.17
C SER A 14 21.66 -11.52 9.34
N PHE A 15 22.13 -10.44 9.98
CA PHE A 15 23.55 -10.26 10.31
C PHE A 15 24.06 -11.36 11.24
N PHE A 16 23.31 -11.68 12.31
CA PHE A 16 23.68 -12.77 13.23
C PHE A 16 23.68 -14.12 12.53
N VAL A 17 22.70 -14.41 11.67
CA VAL A 17 22.64 -15.64 10.86
C VAL A 17 23.88 -15.77 9.96
N VAL A 18 24.24 -14.70 9.23
CA VAL A 18 25.43 -14.73 8.36
C VAL A 18 26.71 -14.89 9.18
N ARG A 19 26.83 -14.13 10.27
CA ARG A 19 28.06 -14.06 11.06
C ARG A 19 28.35 -15.35 11.83
N PHE A 20 27.34 -15.95 12.44
CA PHE A 20 27.54 -17.08 13.34
C PHE A 20 27.27 -18.43 12.67
N ILE A 21 26.26 -18.52 11.81
CA ILE A 21 25.87 -19.78 11.20
C ILE A 21 26.66 -19.98 9.90
N ILE A 22 26.55 -19.05 8.95
CA ILE A 22 27.10 -19.25 7.61
C ILE A 22 28.63 -19.18 7.61
N LYS A 23 29.23 -18.20 8.29
CA LYS A 23 30.70 -18.08 8.40
C LYS A 23 31.30 -19.17 9.30
N GLY A 24 30.56 -19.65 10.30
CA GLY A 24 30.97 -20.78 11.14
C GLY A 24 31.05 -22.09 10.35
N ILE A 25 30.09 -22.35 9.46
CA ILE A 25 30.04 -23.58 8.65
C ILE A 25 31.06 -23.55 7.50
N ARG A 26 31.32 -22.39 6.87
CA ARG A 26 32.11 -22.34 5.64
C ARG A 26 33.62 -22.41 5.80
N GLY A 27 34.15 -22.27 7.01
CA GLY A 27 35.59 -22.14 7.25
C GLY A 27 36.15 -20.86 6.62
N VAL A 28 36.99 -20.14 7.35
CA VAL A 28 37.63 -18.93 6.82
C VAL A 28 38.64 -19.37 5.75
N ARG A 29 38.35 -19.12 4.47
CA ARG A 29 39.39 -19.20 3.43
C ARG A 29 40.49 -18.21 3.82
N LYS A 30 41.66 -18.74 4.20
CA LYS A 30 42.85 -17.94 4.50
C LYS A 30 43.36 -17.35 3.19
N ASP A 31 42.96 -16.12 2.93
CA ASP A 31 43.33 -15.38 1.73
C ASP A 31 44.47 -14.42 2.06
N TYR A 32 45.56 -14.50 1.29
CA TYR A 32 46.79 -13.73 1.51
C TYR A 32 46.64 -12.25 1.17
N THR A 33 45.47 -11.82 0.68
CA THR A 33 45.11 -10.40 0.51
C THR A 33 45.15 -9.62 1.83
N SER A 34 45.06 -10.29 2.98
CA SER A 34 45.21 -9.67 4.31
C SER A 34 46.62 -9.10 4.58
N LEU A 35 47.62 -9.47 3.78
CA LEU A 35 48.99 -8.97 3.86
C LEU A 35 49.25 -7.74 2.99
N LYS A 36 48.26 -7.30 2.19
CA LYS A 36 48.39 -6.14 1.30
C LYS A 36 48.18 -4.86 2.10
N THR A 37 49.14 -3.94 2.04
CA THR A 37 48.97 -2.57 2.55
C THR A 37 47.96 -1.85 1.66
N VAL A 38 46.78 -1.55 2.20
CA VAL A 38 45.69 -0.91 1.46
C VAL A 38 46.09 0.55 1.19
N THR A 39 46.28 0.91 -0.08
CA THR A 39 46.38 2.31 -0.51
C THR A 39 45.00 2.92 -0.70
N PHE A 40 44.84 4.22 -0.44
CA PHE A 40 43.58 4.91 -0.74
C PHE A 40 43.17 4.69 -2.20
N GLY A 41 41.94 4.21 -2.42
CA GLY A 41 41.42 3.89 -3.75
C GLY A 41 41.54 2.41 -4.17
N ASP A 42 42.08 1.53 -3.33
CA ASP A 42 42.14 0.10 -3.64
C ASP A 42 40.78 -0.61 -3.45
N GLU A 43 39.99 -0.65 -4.52
CA GLU A 43 38.69 -1.34 -4.55
C GLU A 43 38.80 -2.86 -4.30
N SER A 44 39.97 -3.46 -4.57
CA SER A 44 40.18 -4.90 -4.39
C SER A 44 40.16 -5.34 -2.92
N ALA A 45 40.25 -4.39 -1.98
CA ALA A 45 40.08 -4.62 -0.55
C ALA A 45 38.60 -4.78 -0.15
N VAL A 46 37.65 -4.33 -0.98
CA VAL A 46 36.21 -4.45 -0.71
C VAL A 46 35.73 -5.83 -1.16
N LYS A 47 35.63 -6.77 -0.22
CA LYS A 47 35.11 -8.13 -0.50
C LYS A 47 33.59 -8.18 -0.32
N PRO A 48 32.80 -8.49 -1.37
CA PRO A 48 31.36 -8.61 -1.25
C PRO A 48 30.99 -9.88 -0.47
N ASP A 49 30.09 -9.73 0.51
CA ASP A 49 29.49 -10.86 1.22
C ASP A 49 28.28 -11.36 0.43
N ARG A 50 28.49 -12.36 -0.42
CA ARG A 50 27.43 -12.90 -1.31
C ARG A 50 26.22 -13.42 -0.54
N TRP A 51 26.41 -13.97 0.66
CA TRP A 51 25.29 -14.45 1.47
C TRP A 51 24.49 -13.32 2.07
N ALA A 52 25.16 -12.28 2.57
CA ALA A 52 24.48 -11.08 3.01
C ALA A 52 23.69 -10.43 1.86
N SER A 53 24.25 -10.41 0.64
CA SER A 53 23.56 -9.93 -0.56
C SER A 53 22.30 -10.75 -0.89
N ILE A 54 22.40 -12.09 -0.92
CA ILE A 54 21.24 -12.97 -1.18
C ILE A 54 20.15 -12.77 -0.12
N LEU A 55 20.52 -12.78 1.16
CA LEU A 55 19.57 -12.57 2.26
C LEU A 55 18.93 -11.18 2.22
N SER A 56 19.68 -10.16 1.83
CA SER A 56 19.16 -8.80 1.68
C SER A 56 18.10 -8.74 0.57
N VAL A 57 18.39 -9.30 -0.61
CA VAL A 57 17.43 -9.33 -1.73
C VAL A 57 16.18 -10.13 -1.35
N LEU A 58 16.36 -11.29 -0.74
CA LEU A 58 15.26 -12.13 -0.27
C LEU A 58 14.42 -11.42 0.79
N THR A 59 15.05 -10.72 1.73
CA THR A 59 14.36 -9.94 2.76
C THR A 59 13.49 -8.83 2.15
N ILE A 60 14.06 -8.07 1.20
CA ILE A 60 13.32 -7.00 0.52
C ILE A 60 12.13 -7.60 -0.25
N PHE A 61 12.32 -8.72 -0.93
CA PHE A 61 11.26 -9.40 -1.66
C PHE A 61 10.15 -9.92 -0.73
N LEU A 62 10.51 -10.55 0.39
CA LEU A 62 9.55 -11.02 1.39
C LEU A 62 8.77 -9.85 2.00
N LEU A 63 9.43 -8.74 2.34
CA LEU A 63 8.77 -7.54 2.85
C LEU A 63 7.82 -6.95 1.81
N TRP A 64 8.26 -6.86 0.55
CA TRP A 64 7.41 -6.39 -0.54
C TRP A 64 6.15 -7.23 -0.65
N GLY A 65 6.26 -8.56 -0.67
CA GLY A 65 5.09 -9.44 -0.75
C GLY A 65 4.22 -9.40 0.51
N ALA A 66 4.82 -9.33 1.69
CA ALA A 66 4.10 -9.29 2.97
C ALA A 66 3.23 -8.03 3.12
N PHE A 67 3.71 -6.87 2.66
CA PHE A 67 3.00 -5.59 2.75
C PHE A 67 2.05 -5.32 1.58
N THR A 68 2.06 -6.16 0.54
CA THR A 68 1.17 -6.02 -0.64
C THR A 68 0.16 -7.15 -0.77
N GLY A 69 0.10 -8.07 0.20
CA GLY A 69 -0.83 -9.21 0.15
C GLY A 69 -0.50 -10.22 -0.96
N SER A 70 0.79 -10.34 -1.32
CA SER A 70 1.24 -11.18 -2.45
C SER A 70 0.99 -12.66 -2.23
N LYS A 71 0.48 -13.36 -3.25
CA LYS A 71 0.30 -14.81 -3.22
C LYS A 71 1.63 -15.59 -3.16
N TRP A 72 2.75 -14.95 -3.47
CA TRP A 72 4.08 -15.59 -3.50
C TRP A 72 4.77 -15.61 -2.15
N VAL A 73 4.24 -14.91 -1.15
CA VAL A 73 4.81 -14.83 0.19
C VAL A 73 3.81 -15.43 1.19
N PRO A 74 4.23 -16.31 2.11
CA PRO A 74 3.31 -17.00 3.02
C PRO A 74 2.86 -16.16 4.22
N VAL A 75 3.62 -15.11 4.56
CA VAL A 75 3.37 -14.26 5.74
C VAL A 75 3.01 -12.86 5.27
N HIS A 76 1.87 -12.34 5.73
CA HIS A 76 1.38 -11.02 5.37
C HIS A 76 1.21 -10.13 6.59
N ALA A 77 1.42 -8.83 6.39
CA ALA A 77 0.89 -7.85 7.32
C ALA A 77 -0.66 -7.88 7.27
N PRO A 78 -1.36 -7.56 8.36
CA PRO A 78 -2.82 -7.44 8.37
C PRO A 78 -3.30 -6.51 7.25
N GLY A 79 -4.19 -7.02 6.41
CA GLY A 79 -4.80 -6.27 5.31
C GLY A 79 -5.86 -5.28 5.80
N PRO A 80 -6.44 -4.48 4.90
CA PRO A 80 -7.61 -3.68 5.24
C PRO A 80 -8.79 -4.59 5.58
N PHE A 81 -9.74 -4.05 6.34
CA PHE A 81 -11.01 -4.71 6.55
C PHE A 81 -11.77 -4.87 5.22
N VAL A 82 -12.29 -6.08 4.99
CA VAL A 82 -13.13 -6.44 3.85
C VAL A 82 -14.18 -7.41 4.38
N GLY A 83 -15.46 -7.10 4.15
CA GLY A 83 -16.59 -7.83 4.69
C GLY A 83 -17.71 -6.91 5.12
N ASP A 84 -18.68 -7.50 5.80
CA ASP A 84 -19.86 -6.78 6.31
C ASP A 84 -19.63 -6.38 7.76
N THR A 85 -19.95 -5.14 8.08
CA THR A 85 -19.90 -4.58 9.43
C THR A 85 -21.12 -3.71 9.66
N SER A 86 -21.39 -3.35 10.91
CA SER A 86 -22.45 -2.43 11.25
C SER A 86 -22.11 -1.60 12.48
N PHE A 87 -22.77 -0.46 12.59
CA PHE A 87 -22.72 0.39 13.78
C PHE A 87 -24.09 1.05 13.97
N THR A 88 -24.42 1.37 15.22
CA THR A 88 -25.66 2.09 15.55
C THR A 88 -25.40 3.59 15.65
N TYR A 89 -26.39 4.39 15.30
CA TYR A 89 -26.43 5.81 15.56
C TYR A 89 -27.70 6.17 16.32
N THR A 90 -27.58 7.12 17.24
CA THR A 90 -28.72 7.69 17.96
C THR A 90 -29.04 9.05 17.36
N ALA A 91 -30.25 9.19 16.81
CA ALA A 91 -30.81 10.46 16.39
C ALA A 91 -31.64 11.10 17.50
N GLU A 92 -31.57 12.41 17.63
CA GLU A 92 -32.39 13.20 18.56
C GLU A 92 -33.16 14.24 17.75
N ASN A 93 -34.49 14.27 17.91
CA ASN A 93 -35.35 15.24 17.24
C ASN A 93 -35.39 16.59 18.00
N LYS A 94 -36.09 17.59 17.44
CA LYS A 94 -36.24 18.91 18.09
C LYS A 94 -36.93 18.88 19.46
N GLU A 95 -37.73 17.85 19.71
CA GLU A 95 -38.48 17.65 20.95
C GLU A 95 -37.66 16.92 22.02
N GLY A 96 -36.42 16.52 21.69
CA GLY A 96 -35.52 15.78 22.56
C GLY A 96 -35.80 14.27 22.61
N ALA A 97 -36.72 13.76 21.79
CA ALA A 97 -36.95 12.33 21.66
C ALA A 97 -35.79 11.70 20.90
N LYS A 98 -35.31 10.57 21.42
CA LYS A 98 -34.18 9.82 20.88
C LYS A 98 -34.63 8.53 20.26
N ASP A 99 -33.98 8.15 19.17
CA ASP A 99 -34.23 6.92 18.47
C ASP A 99 -32.93 6.35 17.89
N ASP A 100 -32.82 5.03 17.87
CA ASP A 100 -31.61 4.32 17.47
C ASP A 100 -31.85 3.61 16.15
N ALA A 101 -30.91 3.76 15.21
CA ALA A 101 -30.92 3.05 13.93
C ALA A 101 -29.54 2.49 13.61
N THR A 102 -29.51 1.50 12.72
CA THR A 102 -28.32 0.74 12.36
C THR A 102 -27.87 1.04 10.94
N VAL A 103 -26.59 1.35 10.77
CA VAL A 103 -25.98 1.44 9.45
C VAL A 103 -25.25 0.14 9.15
N TYR A 104 -25.71 -0.58 8.12
CA TYR A 104 -25.03 -1.75 7.58
C TYR A 104 -24.05 -1.32 6.50
N VAL A 105 -22.79 -1.72 6.66
CA VAL A 105 -21.71 -1.34 5.76
C VAL A 105 -21.07 -2.59 5.18
N ARG A 106 -21.07 -2.71 3.85
CA ARG A 106 -20.30 -3.72 3.14
C ARG A 106 -19.04 -3.08 2.57
N VAL A 107 -17.89 -3.59 3.01
CA VAL A 107 -16.58 -3.14 2.58
C VAL A 107 -16.01 -4.15 1.59
N SER A 108 -15.79 -3.73 0.34
CA SER A 108 -15.20 -4.55 -0.71
C SER A 108 -13.79 -4.08 -1.09
N LYS A 109 -13.02 -4.93 -1.77
CA LYS A 109 -11.77 -4.45 -2.40
C LYS A 109 -12.12 -3.45 -3.50
N VAL A 110 -11.26 -2.45 -3.67
CA VAL A 110 -11.38 -1.48 -4.78
C VAL A 110 -11.37 -2.25 -6.11
N ASP A 111 -12.19 -1.81 -7.05
CA ASP A 111 -12.36 -2.42 -8.39
C ASP A 111 -12.91 -3.85 -8.40
N VAL A 112 -13.56 -4.27 -7.30
CA VAL A 112 -14.33 -5.53 -7.25
C VAL A 112 -15.81 -5.19 -7.07
N GLU A 113 -16.60 -5.49 -8.10
CA GLU A 113 -18.06 -5.45 -7.99
C GLU A 113 -18.53 -6.53 -7.01
N VAL A 114 -19.38 -6.13 -6.10
CA VAL A 114 -19.99 -6.99 -5.09
C VAL A 114 -21.49 -6.75 -5.11
N GLU A 115 -22.26 -7.77 -4.74
CA GLU A 115 -23.70 -7.65 -4.64
C GLU A 115 -24.08 -6.59 -3.60
N ASP A 116 -25.04 -5.74 -3.96
CA ASP A 116 -25.63 -4.77 -3.06
C ASP A 116 -26.35 -5.49 -1.91
N ILE A 117 -26.21 -4.95 -0.71
CA ILE A 117 -27.02 -5.38 0.44
C ILE A 117 -28.26 -4.49 0.55
N THR A 118 -29.32 -5.05 1.13
CA THR A 118 -30.51 -4.31 1.51
C THR A 118 -30.76 -4.52 3.00
N ALA A 119 -31.27 -3.50 3.67
CA ALA A 119 -31.72 -3.56 5.05
C ALA A 119 -33.19 -3.13 5.10
N GLU A 120 -33.98 -3.77 5.97
CA GLU A 120 -35.32 -3.29 6.28
C GLU A 120 -35.20 -2.00 7.11
N PRO A 121 -36.09 -1.01 6.94
CA PRO A 121 -35.91 0.32 7.55
C PRO A 121 -35.91 0.34 9.08
N GLY A 122 -36.33 -0.71 9.76
CA GLY A 122 -36.50 -0.70 11.22
C GLY A 122 -37.70 0.13 11.70
N ASP A 123 -37.89 0.10 13.02
CA ASP A 123 -38.95 0.83 13.72
C ASP A 123 -38.47 2.21 14.17
N GLY A 124 -39.39 3.16 14.39
CA GLY A 124 -39.04 4.50 14.87
C GLY A 124 -38.89 5.54 13.75
N PHE A 125 -38.44 6.75 14.09
CA PHE A 125 -38.27 7.83 13.11
C PHE A 125 -36.88 7.83 12.46
N ALA A 126 -35.88 7.23 13.10
CA ALA A 126 -34.58 6.94 12.51
C ALA A 126 -34.67 5.56 11.84
N LYS A 127 -34.21 5.43 10.60
CA LYS A 127 -34.31 4.19 9.82
C LYS A 127 -32.95 3.60 9.52
N ASP A 128 -32.89 2.28 9.45
CA ASP A 128 -31.66 1.57 9.11
C ASP A 128 -31.17 1.91 7.70
N ASP A 129 -29.86 2.06 7.56
CA ASP A 129 -29.20 2.47 6.32
C ASP A 129 -28.26 1.40 5.79
N VAL A 130 -27.98 1.48 4.48
CA VAL A 130 -26.96 0.67 3.82
C VAL A 130 -25.90 1.56 3.17
N ALA A 131 -24.64 1.18 3.35
CA ALA A 131 -23.53 1.79 2.63
C ALA A 131 -22.53 0.75 2.07
N MET A 132 -22.33 0.81 0.74
CA MET A 132 -21.27 0.09 0.05
C MET A 132 -20.00 0.95 -0.03
N ILE A 133 -18.85 0.45 0.42
CA ILE A 133 -17.59 1.21 0.54
C ILE A 133 -16.41 0.36 0.06
N GLY A 134 -15.47 0.97 -0.69
CA GLY A 134 -14.20 0.31 -1.01
C GLY A 134 -13.20 0.37 0.15
N ALA A 135 -12.41 -0.68 0.33
CA ALA A 135 -11.28 -0.70 1.26
C ALA A 135 -10.37 0.51 1.04
N TRP A 136 -9.77 1.02 2.12
CA TRP A 136 -8.95 2.26 2.15
C TRP A 136 -9.68 3.57 1.82
N ARG A 137 -10.93 3.52 1.35
CA ARG A 137 -11.75 4.70 1.06
C ARG A 137 -12.56 5.11 2.29
N SER A 138 -13.24 6.23 2.17
CA SER A 138 -14.20 6.72 3.15
C SER A 138 -15.46 7.13 2.42
N LYS A 139 -16.62 6.97 3.05
CA LYS A 139 -17.89 7.33 2.43
C LYS A 139 -18.72 8.17 3.39
N LEU A 140 -19.26 9.25 2.85
CA LEU A 140 -20.28 10.05 3.51
C LEU A 140 -21.62 9.33 3.40
N ILE A 141 -22.21 9.00 4.55
CA ILE A 141 -23.50 8.36 4.70
C ILE A 141 -24.49 9.44 5.14
N LEU A 142 -25.54 9.61 4.34
CA LEU A 142 -26.63 10.53 4.58
C LEU A 142 -27.77 9.70 5.14
N THR A 143 -27.86 9.65 6.47
CA THR A 143 -28.83 8.80 7.17
C THR A 143 -30.26 9.34 7.07
N ASP A 144 -30.40 10.64 6.88
CA ASP A 144 -31.68 11.33 6.78
C ASP A 144 -32.39 11.18 5.43
N LYS A 145 -32.03 10.19 4.61
CA LYS A 145 -32.65 9.97 3.28
C LYS A 145 -33.93 9.15 3.37
N ASN A 146 -34.00 8.22 4.31
CA ASN A 146 -35.12 7.31 4.57
C ASN A 146 -35.71 7.53 5.97
N ASP A 147 -35.08 8.31 6.84
CA ASP A 147 -35.63 8.76 8.12
C ASP A 147 -36.98 9.50 7.95
N GLU A 148 -37.88 9.30 8.92
CA GLU A 148 -39.16 10.02 8.99
C GLU A 148 -38.96 11.48 9.46
N VAL A 149 -37.94 11.73 10.29
CA VAL A 149 -37.56 13.08 10.73
C VAL A 149 -36.14 13.40 10.25
N THR A 150 -36.06 14.33 9.31
CA THR A 150 -34.81 14.68 8.64
C THR A 150 -34.02 15.73 9.41
N ARG A 151 -32.74 15.93 9.04
CA ARG A 151 -31.92 17.01 9.64
C ARG A 151 -32.45 18.41 9.36
N LYS A 152 -33.18 18.60 8.25
CA LYS A 152 -33.85 19.87 7.94
C LYS A 152 -34.97 20.18 8.92
N GLU A 153 -35.63 19.14 9.42
CA GLU A 153 -36.66 19.23 10.46
C GLU A 153 -36.04 19.31 11.86
N GLY A 154 -34.72 19.22 11.96
CA GLY A 154 -33.93 19.43 13.18
C GLY A 154 -33.50 18.16 13.90
N SER A 155 -33.60 17.00 13.24
CA SER A 155 -32.94 15.78 13.71
C SER A 155 -31.41 15.98 13.74
N GLN A 156 -30.76 15.52 14.79
CA GLN A 156 -29.31 15.54 14.93
C GLN A 156 -28.80 14.22 15.48
N ILE A 157 -27.62 13.80 15.02
CA ILE A 157 -26.97 12.59 15.52
C ILE A 157 -26.19 12.95 16.78
N VAL A 158 -26.48 12.26 17.88
CA VAL A 158 -25.93 12.55 19.21
C VAL A 158 -25.04 11.45 19.77
N ALA A 159 -25.14 10.22 19.25
CA ALA A 159 -24.27 9.11 19.65
C ALA A 159 -24.00 8.15 18.49
N ILE A 160 -22.87 7.44 18.57
CA ILE A 160 -22.49 6.31 17.72
C ILE A 160 -22.10 5.14 18.62
N ASN A 161 -22.69 3.97 18.42
CA ASN A 161 -22.52 2.79 19.29
C ASN A 161 -22.71 3.12 20.79
N GLY A 162 -23.70 3.97 21.09
CA GLY A 162 -23.98 4.45 22.45
C GLY A 162 -22.98 5.48 23.01
N GLN A 163 -21.90 5.80 22.29
CA GLN A 163 -20.94 6.82 22.68
C GLN A 163 -21.34 8.19 22.14
N ALA A 164 -21.49 9.17 23.03
CA ALA A 164 -21.84 10.53 22.66
C ALA A 164 -20.82 11.14 21.68
N ILE A 165 -21.32 11.80 20.63
CA ILE A 165 -20.52 12.44 19.59
C ILE A 165 -21.08 13.83 19.28
N ALA A 166 -20.19 14.80 19.06
CA ALA A 166 -20.54 16.13 18.59
C ALA A 166 -20.09 16.31 17.13
N PRO A 167 -20.65 17.26 16.36
CA PRO A 167 -20.16 17.57 15.02
C PRO A 167 -18.66 17.88 15.01
N GLY A 168 -17.91 17.23 14.11
CA GLY A 168 -16.44 17.25 14.06
C GLY A 168 -15.76 16.19 14.92
N GLY A 169 -16.51 15.50 15.79
CA GLY A 169 -16.04 14.38 16.59
C GLY A 169 -15.89 13.08 15.81
N SER A 170 -15.26 12.09 16.44
CA SER A 170 -15.15 10.74 15.88
C SER A 170 -15.09 9.67 16.95
N VAL A 171 -15.65 8.51 16.63
CA VAL A 171 -15.70 7.31 17.47
C VAL A 171 -15.06 6.15 16.71
N GLN A 172 -14.26 5.36 17.40
CA GLN A 172 -13.72 4.10 16.86
C GLN A 172 -14.81 3.04 16.99
N VAL A 173 -15.06 2.31 15.91
CA VAL A 173 -15.97 1.16 15.89
C VAL A 173 -15.17 -0.11 15.57
N ASN A 174 -15.81 -1.27 15.57
CA ASN A 174 -15.12 -2.57 15.49
C ASN A 174 -14.19 -2.69 14.27
N ASP A 175 -14.66 -2.27 13.10
CA ASP A 175 -13.97 -2.48 11.82
C ASP A 175 -13.62 -1.16 11.10
N GLY A 176 -13.53 -0.07 11.86
CA GLY A 176 -13.25 1.24 11.29
C GLY A 176 -13.48 2.40 12.25
N ARG A 177 -13.56 3.59 11.66
CA ARG A 177 -13.79 4.84 12.37
C ARG A 177 -14.98 5.56 11.77
N VAL A 178 -15.86 6.01 12.67
CA VAL A 178 -17.00 6.86 12.34
C VAL A 178 -16.67 8.29 12.74
N ALA A 179 -16.81 9.24 11.83
CA ALA A 179 -16.65 10.67 12.11
C ALA A 179 -17.94 11.42 11.78
N LEU A 180 -18.38 12.30 12.66
CA LEU A 180 -19.55 13.14 12.40
C LEU A 180 -19.06 14.43 11.75
N THR A 181 -19.56 14.74 10.56
CA THR A 181 -19.22 15.99 9.87
C THR A 181 -19.86 17.19 10.55
N ALA A 182 -19.35 18.41 10.28
CA ALA A 182 -19.95 19.65 10.78
C ALA A 182 -21.42 19.84 10.35
N LYS A 183 -21.85 19.19 9.25
CA LYS A 183 -23.23 19.21 8.75
C LYS A 183 -24.10 18.09 9.34
N GLY A 184 -23.58 17.28 10.25
CA GLY A 184 -24.31 16.17 10.87
C GLY A 184 -24.44 14.92 10.00
N SER A 185 -23.76 14.82 8.86
CA SER A 185 -23.65 13.55 8.12
C SER A 185 -22.58 12.66 8.73
N ILE A 186 -22.75 11.34 8.65
CA ILE A 186 -21.76 10.37 9.08
C ILE A 186 -20.71 10.16 7.99
N ASN A 187 -19.43 10.10 8.34
CA ASN A 187 -18.35 9.64 7.46
C ASN A 187 -17.73 8.37 8.04
N PHE A 188 -17.90 7.24 7.36
CA PHE A 188 -17.30 5.97 7.77
C PHE A 188 -16.00 5.73 7.00
N THR A 189 -14.96 5.31 7.72
CA THR A 189 -13.67 4.88 7.16
C THR A 189 -13.36 3.49 7.70
N PRO A 190 -13.33 2.43 6.86
CA PRO A 190 -12.92 1.10 7.28
C PRO A 190 -11.47 1.08 7.77
N ASP A 191 -11.14 0.09 8.59
CA ASP A 191 -9.77 -0.13 9.03
C ASP A 191 -8.86 -0.46 7.83
N LYS A 192 -7.77 0.32 7.72
CA LYS A 192 -6.85 0.25 6.57
C LYS A 192 -5.84 -0.89 6.66
N GLY A 193 -5.71 -1.49 7.83
CA GLY A 193 -4.66 -2.45 8.13
C GLY A 193 -3.26 -1.84 8.03
N MET A 194 -2.28 -2.72 7.83
CA MET A 194 -0.86 -2.39 7.67
C MET A 194 -0.36 -2.54 6.23
N GLN A 195 -1.15 -3.15 5.35
CA GLN A 195 -0.79 -3.29 3.94
C GLN A 195 -0.86 -1.96 3.18
N MET A 196 -0.06 -1.85 2.13
CA MET A 196 -0.11 -0.72 1.20
C MET A 196 -1.18 -0.96 0.13
N GLU A 197 -1.88 0.11 -0.25
CA GLU A 197 -2.84 0.04 -1.34
C GLU A 197 -2.11 -0.23 -2.68
N PRO A 198 -2.63 -1.13 -3.54
CA PRO A 198 -1.96 -1.54 -4.78
C PRO A 198 -1.61 -0.41 -5.74
N ILE A 199 -2.33 0.72 -5.67
CA ILE A 199 -2.04 1.90 -6.50
C ILE A 199 -0.67 2.51 -6.20
N TRP A 200 -0.17 2.39 -4.96
CA TRP A 200 1.13 2.92 -4.54
C TRP A 200 2.24 1.89 -4.71
N LEU A 201 1.95 0.63 -4.36
CA LEU A 201 2.88 -0.47 -4.51
C LEU A 201 2.12 -1.73 -4.92
N PRO A 202 2.16 -2.10 -6.22
CA PRO A 202 1.55 -3.34 -6.67
C PRO A 202 2.30 -4.54 -6.09
N SER A 203 1.61 -5.67 -5.96
CA SER A 203 2.24 -6.92 -5.56
C SER A 203 3.21 -7.43 -6.63
N PRO A 204 4.21 -8.26 -6.26
CA PRO A 204 5.18 -8.84 -7.19
C PRO A 204 4.56 -9.50 -8.42
N GLU A 205 3.50 -10.28 -8.23
CA GLU A 205 2.79 -10.95 -9.31
C GLU A 205 2.06 -9.97 -10.23
N ALA A 206 1.53 -8.87 -9.70
CA ALA A 206 0.88 -7.84 -10.49
C ALA A 206 1.90 -7.11 -11.37
N VAL A 207 3.11 -6.86 -10.87
CA VAL A 207 4.21 -6.29 -11.67
C VAL A 207 4.60 -7.24 -12.80
N VAL A 208 4.80 -8.53 -12.51
CA VAL A 208 5.17 -9.51 -13.53
C VAL A 208 4.07 -9.68 -14.59
N SER A 209 2.80 -9.74 -14.17
CA SER A 209 1.66 -9.74 -15.09
C SER A 209 1.69 -8.52 -15.99
N ARG A 210 1.87 -7.33 -15.41
CA ARG A 210 1.88 -6.07 -16.15
C ARG A 210 3.04 -5.98 -17.14
N VAL A 211 4.22 -6.47 -16.77
CA VAL A 211 5.38 -6.57 -17.68
C VAL A 211 5.06 -7.50 -18.85
N GLY A 212 4.44 -8.65 -18.59
CA GLY A 212 3.97 -9.57 -19.63
C GLY A 212 2.97 -8.91 -20.59
N ASP A 213 2.00 -8.18 -20.06
CA ASP A 213 0.98 -7.48 -20.84
C ASP A 213 1.60 -6.38 -21.72
N ILE A 214 2.47 -5.54 -21.17
CA ILE A 214 3.13 -4.46 -21.93
C ILE A 214 4.06 -5.04 -23.00
N THR A 215 4.69 -6.18 -22.73
CA THR A 215 5.56 -6.85 -23.72
C THR A 215 4.77 -7.35 -24.92
N LYS A 216 3.54 -7.85 -24.71
CA LYS A 216 2.70 -8.42 -25.77
C LYS A 216 1.80 -7.40 -26.46
N ASN A 217 1.12 -6.56 -25.68
CA ASN A 217 0.08 -5.65 -26.15
C ASN A 217 0.57 -4.20 -26.26
N GLY A 218 1.79 -3.91 -25.78
CA GLY A 218 2.36 -2.57 -25.79
C GLY A 218 1.76 -1.62 -24.74
N TYR A 219 2.27 -0.40 -24.77
CA TYR A 219 1.79 0.75 -24.03
C TYR A 219 1.70 1.93 -25.01
N GLN A 220 0.53 2.58 -25.08
CA GLN A 220 0.29 3.72 -25.99
C GLN A 220 0.63 3.42 -27.47
N ASN A 221 0.14 2.29 -28.00
CA ASN A 221 0.35 1.82 -29.37
C ASN A 221 1.79 1.40 -29.74
N PHE A 222 2.70 1.31 -28.77
CA PHE A 222 4.07 0.84 -29.00
C PHE A 222 4.43 -0.28 -28.04
N THR A 223 5.11 -1.30 -28.55
CA THR A 223 5.61 -2.42 -27.76
C THR A 223 6.87 -2.03 -26.98
N LEU A 224 7.16 -2.80 -25.94
CA LEU A 224 8.41 -2.64 -25.17
C LEU A 224 9.65 -2.77 -26.06
N MET A 225 9.63 -3.69 -27.03
CA MET A 225 10.74 -3.91 -27.95
C MET A 225 10.94 -2.74 -28.91
N GLU A 226 9.87 -2.13 -29.42
CA GLU A 226 9.98 -0.93 -30.28
C GLU A 226 10.60 0.24 -29.53
N HIS A 227 10.14 0.51 -28.30
CA HIS A 227 10.74 1.56 -27.47
C HIS A 227 12.20 1.28 -27.12
N LEU A 228 12.53 0.04 -26.79
CA LEU A 228 13.90 -0.36 -26.48
C LEU A 228 14.81 -0.22 -27.71
N PHE A 229 14.34 -0.68 -28.87
CA PHE A 229 15.07 -0.58 -30.14
C PHE A 229 15.39 0.87 -30.49
N TRP A 230 14.40 1.77 -30.50
CA TRP A 230 14.63 3.18 -30.81
C TRP A 230 15.52 3.89 -29.79
N SER A 231 15.50 3.46 -28.53
CA SER A 231 16.38 4.02 -27.51
C SER A 231 17.83 3.56 -27.73
N ILE A 232 18.06 2.26 -27.93
CA ILE A 232 19.39 1.71 -28.19
C ILE A 232 19.95 2.24 -29.52
N TYR A 233 19.15 2.25 -30.58
CA TYR A 233 19.53 2.75 -31.90
C TYR A 233 20.05 4.18 -31.83
N ARG A 234 19.34 5.08 -31.13
CA ARG A 234 19.76 6.47 -30.97
C ARG A 234 21.07 6.61 -30.21
N VAL A 235 21.27 5.83 -29.15
CA VAL A 235 22.52 5.84 -28.36
C VAL A 235 23.70 5.37 -29.22
N ILE A 236 23.56 4.25 -29.92
CA ILE A 236 24.61 3.69 -30.77
C ILE A 236 24.94 4.64 -31.92
N LEU A 237 23.92 5.15 -32.61
CA LEU A 237 24.13 6.06 -33.73
C LEU A 237 24.79 7.36 -33.27
N GLY A 238 24.35 7.93 -32.15
CA GLY A 238 24.96 9.11 -31.54
C GLY A 238 26.42 8.88 -31.15
N PHE A 239 26.74 7.72 -30.57
CA PHE A 239 28.11 7.33 -30.27
C PHE A 239 28.98 7.20 -31.53
N VAL A 240 28.48 6.54 -32.58
CA VAL A 240 29.22 6.36 -33.83
C VAL A 240 29.49 7.70 -34.50
N LEU A 241 28.47 8.55 -34.65
CA LEU A 241 28.63 9.89 -35.22
C LEU A 241 29.56 10.77 -34.38
N GLY A 242 29.43 10.71 -33.05
CA GLY A 242 30.30 11.42 -32.12
C GLY A 242 31.75 10.95 -32.19
N ALA A 243 32.00 9.65 -32.29
CA ALA A 243 33.34 9.09 -32.46
C ALA A 243 33.94 9.48 -33.82
N LEU A 244 33.15 9.40 -34.90
CA LEU A 244 33.57 9.75 -36.26
C LEU A 244 34.04 11.21 -36.37
N VAL A 245 33.43 12.13 -35.62
CA VAL A 245 33.81 13.55 -35.66
C VAL A 245 34.81 13.90 -34.56
N GLY A 246 34.56 13.45 -33.33
CA GLY A 246 35.33 13.81 -32.15
C GLY A 246 36.73 13.21 -32.12
N ILE A 247 36.91 11.96 -32.57
CA ILE A 247 38.24 11.34 -32.58
C ILE A 247 39.17 12.05 -33.57
N PRO A 248 38.81 12.25 -34.86
CA PRO A 248 39.69 12.96 -35.78
C PRO A 248 39.96 14.40 -35.36
N LEU A 249 38.95 15.12 -34.87
CA LEU A 249 39.14 16.50 -34.40
C LEU A 249 40.08 16.58 -33.20
N GLY A 250 39.93 15.65 -32.23
CA GLY A 250 40.83 15.56 -31.08
C GLY A 250 42.28 15.27 -31.48
N TYR A 251 42.49 14.37 -32.45
CA TYR A 251 43.82 14.13 -33.02
C TYR A 251 44.38 15.36 -33.73
N ALA A 252 43.57 16.07 -34.52
CA ALA A 252 43.99 17.26 -35.26
C ALA A 252 44.36 18.44 -34.35
N MET A 253 43.73 18.57 -33.17
CA MET A 253 44.07 19.59 -32.18
C MET A 253 45.30 19.25 -31.34
N GLY A 254 45.67 17.97 -31.26
CA GLY A 254 46.81 17.50 -30.47
C GLY A 254 48.14 17.46 -31.23
N LEU A 255 48.10 17.55 -32.56
CA LEU A 255 49.27 17.75 -33.44
C LEU A 255 49.63 19.23 -33.52
#